data_AF-A0A4R6V2A0-F1
#
_entry.id   AF-A0A4R6V2A0-F1
#
_cell.length_a   1.000
_cell.length_b   1.000
_cell.length_c   1.000
_cell.angle_alpha   90.00
_cell.angle_beta   90.00
_cell.angle_gamma   90.00
#
_symmetry.space_group_name_H-M   'P 1'
#
loop_
_entity.id
_entity.type
_entity.pdbx_description
1 polymer ?
#
loop_
_entity_poly.entity_id
_entity_poly.type
_entity_poly.pdbx_seq_one_letter_code
_entity_poly.pdbx_strand_id
1 'polypeptide(L)'
;MADPMAMRRAVAGYVEGIHRAYLKQAETFPPAVQGRLPLIAAGRVTVAAVGARNLHILATTEGLGPPRGQEVELPGTADGLEWVVRFYDPVVVPALGLIDESDGPASDKVRGALGISTVVYHVVTQPGSGLSPHHAGHVGSGLASAHSAAARDFERLRDRARGREALVDEMEGAAVAGLARAQILLARAIRPHDAAVGEAVDASLRPGATPDPDAVRKVLLNAFTGRRSEAELDPLGQEPA
;
A
#
# COMPACT_ATOMS: atom_id res chain seq x y z
N MET A 1 -10.37 8.62 34.22
CA MET A 1 -10.32 7.60 33.15
C MET A 1 -10.79 8.26 31.87
N ALA A 2 -10.02 8.17 30.78
CA ALA A 2 -10.49 8.63 29.47
C ALA A 2 -11.67 7.76 29.02
N ASP A 3 -12.73 8.37 28.51
CA ASP A 3 -13.89 7.66 27.97
C ASP A 3 -13.47 6.85 26.72
N PRO A 4 -13.66 5.52 26.69
CA PRO A 4 -13.37 4.70 25.52
C PRO A 4 -14.10 5.17 24.25
N MET A 5 -15.30 5.75 24.38
CA MET A 5 -16.00 6.34 23.23
C MET A 5 -15.31 7.61 22.73
N ALA A 6 -14.77 8.45 23.61
CA ALA A 6 -14.01 9.62 23.20
C ALA A 6 -12.78 9.25 22.36
N MET A 7 -12.04 8.19 22.75
CA MET A 7 -10.93 7.68 21.96
C MET A 7 -11.38 7.15 20.60
N ARG A 8 -12.45 6.36 20.56
CA ARG A 8 -13.02 5.85 19.29
C ARG A 8 -13.43 6.98 18.35
N ARG A 9 -14.07 8.04 18.87
CA ARG A 9 -14.41 9.24 18.09
C ARG A 9 -13.16 9.98 17.61
N ALA A 10 -12.11 10.08 18.43
CA ALA A 10 -10.85 10.70 18.01
C ALA A 10 -10.20 9.95 16.84
N VAL A 11 -10.17 8.61 16.90
CA VAL A 11 -9.68 7.77 15.80
C VAL A 11 -10.56 7.90 14.56
N ALA A 12 -11.89 7.89 14.71
CA ALA A 12 -12.80 8.08 13.58
C ALA A 12 -12.61 9.45 12.91
N GLY A 13 -12.44 10.52 13.69
CA GLY A 13 -12.13 11.86 13.16
C GLY A 13 -10.76 11.93 12.49
N TYR A 14 -9.78 11.16 12.97
CA TYR A 14 -8.48 11.03 12.32
C TYR A 14 -8.58 10.32 10.97
N VAL A 15 -9.36 9.22 10.87
CA VAL A 15 -9.66 8.52 9.62
C VAL A 15 -10.38 9.44 8.63
N GLU A 16 -11.39 10.18 9.09
CA GLU A 16 -12.09 11.18 8.27
C GLU A 16 -11.12 12.25 7.73
N GLY A 17 -10.22 12.75 8.59
CA GLY A 17 -9.19 13.70 8.18
C GLY A 17 -8.25 13.15 7.10
N ILE A 18 -7.86 11.87 7.20
CA ILE A 18 -7.04 11.19 6.19
C ILE A 18 -7.81 11.13 4.87
N HIS A 19 -9.07 10.67 4.88
CA HIS A 19 -9.87 10.51 3.68
C HIS A 19 -10.16 11.85 2.99
N ARG A 20 -10.54 12.89 3.74
CA ARG A 20 -10.74 14.24 3.19
C ARG A 20 -9.46 14.81 2.57
N ALA A 21 -8.32 14.65 3.24
CA ALA A 21 -7.04 15.11 2.70
C ALA A 21 -6.61 14.31 1.47
N TYR A 22 -6.89 13.01 1.44
CA TYR A 22 -6.67 12.15 0.28
C TYR A 22 -7.49 12.62 -0.93
N LEU A 23 -8.79 12.84 -0.74
CA LEU A 23 -9.71 13.28 -1.79
C LEU A 23 -9.29 14.66 -2.34
N LYS A 24 -9.01 15.61 -1.45
CA LYS A 24 -8.51 16.93 -1.84
C LYS A 24 -7.18 16.86 -2.60
N GLN A 25 -6.26 16.00 -2.20
CA GLN A 25 -5.01 15.81 -2.93
C GLN A 25 -5.26 15.18 -4.30
N ALA A 26 -6.20 14.24 -4.40
CA ALA A 26 -6.55 13.57 -5.65
C ALA A 26 -7.07 14.54 -6.71
N GLU A 27 -7.83 15.56 -6.33
CA GLU A 27 -8.32 16.62 -7.23
C GLU A 27 -7.20 17.34 -8.00
N THR A 28 -5.98 17.34 -7.47
CA THR A 28 -4.81 17.97 -8.11
C THR A 28 -4.19 17.12 -9.24
N PHE A 29 -4.59 15.85 -9.37
CA PHE A 29 -4.06 14.95 -10.39
C PHE A 29 -4.90 14.98 -11.67
N PRO A 30 -4.34 14.55 -12.83
CA PRO A 30 -5.13 14.42 -14.06
C PRO A 30 -6.31 13.45 -13.89
N PRO A 31 -7.49 13.69 -14.51
CA PRO A 31 -8.68 12.85 -14.36
C PRO A 31 -8.45 11.36 -14.67
N ALA A 32 -7.60 11.05 -15.65
CA ALA A 32 -7.23 9.68 -16.01
C ALA A 32 -6.52 8.91 -14.88
N VAL A 33 -5.86 9.63 -13.96
CA VAL A 33 -5.21 9.04 -12.77
C VAL A 33 -6.19 8.98 -11.60
N GLN A 34 -7.06 10.00 -11.44
CA GLN A 34 -7.99 10.11 -10.31
C GLN A 34 -8.88 8.86 -10.19
N GLY A 35 -9.50 8.41 -11.29
CA GLY A 35 -10.38 7.24 -11.29
C GLY A 35 -9.68 5.91 -10.97
N ARG A 36 -8.34 5.89 -10.98
CA ARG A 36 -7.52 4.70 -10.67
C ARG A 36 -6.98 4.72 -9.25
N LEU A 37 -7.17 5.82 -8.53
CA LEU A 37 -6.72 5.92 -7.15
C LEU A 37 -7.50 4.92 -6.28
N PRO A 38 -6.84 4.00 -5.55
CA PRO A 38 -7.47 2.89 -4.85
C PRO A 38 -8.67 3.27 -3.97
N LEU A 39 -8.56 4.36 -3.20
CA LEU A 39 -9.64 4.79 -2.31
C LEU A 39 -10.85 5.32 -3.09
N ILE A 40 -10.62 6.05 -4.19
CA ILE A 40 -11.70 6.58 -5.05
C ILE A 40 -12.35 5.43 -5.84
N ALA A 41 -11.53 4.56 -6.43
CA ALA A 41 -12.00 3.41 -7.19
C ALA A 41 -12.81 2.42 -6.34
N ALA A 42 -12.46 2.27 -5.05
CA ALA A 42 -13.22 1.44 -4.13
C ALA A 42 -14.63 1.98 -3.87
N GLY A 43 -14.79 3.30 -3.75
CA GLY A 43 -16.06 3.98 -3.43
C GLY A 43 -16.61 3.71 -2.03
N ARG A 44 -16.43 2.49 -1.51
CA ARG A 44 -16.77 2.08 -0.15
C ARG A 44 -15.65 1.23 0.45
N VAL A 45 -15.26 1.53 1.68
CA VAL A 45 -14.24 0.75 2.42
C VAL A 45 -14.64 0.49 3.87
N THR A 46 -14.12 -0.58 4.44
CA THR A 46 -14.11 -0.80 5.90
C THR A 46 -12.75 -0.41 6.44
N VAL A 47 -12.70 0.40 7.49
CA VAL A 47 -11.47 0.79 8.18
C VAL A 47 -11.41 0.06 9.52
N ALA A 48 -10.47 -0.86 9.67
CA ALA A 48 -10.19 -1.47 10.97
C ALA A 48 -9.19 -0.59 11.75
N ALA A 49 -9.65 -0.06 12.88
CA ALA A 49 -8.83 0.59 13.88
C ALA A 49 -8.47 -0.44 14.96
N VAL A 50 -7.22 -0.89 14.95
CA VAL A 50 -6.76 -2.03 15.74
C VAL A 50 -5.78 -1.57 16.80
N GLY A 51 -6.15 -1.72 18.06
CA GLY A 51 -5.26 -1.54 19.19
C GLY A 51 -4.48 -2.83 19.46
N ALA A 52 -3.18 -2.81 19.15
CA ALA A 52 -2.20 -3.77 19.66
C ALA A 52 -1.25 -3.02 20.60
N ARG A 53 0.08 -3.18 20.47
CA ARG A 53 1.04 -2.26 21.11
C ARG A 53 1.01 -0.90 20.41
N ASN A 54 0.90 -0.92 19.08
CA ASN A 54 0.65 0.24 18.24
C ASN A 54 -0.84 0.33 17.87
N LEU A 55 -1.27 1.50 17.40
CA LEU A 55 -2.57 1.64 16.74
C LEU A 55 -2.38 1.47 15.24
N HIS A 56 -3.03 0.46 14.68
CA HIS A 56 -3.06 0.20 13.24
C HIS A 56 -4.38 0.69 12.67
N ILE A 57 -4.30 1.42 11.57
CA ILE A 57 -5.45 1.89 10.80
C ILE A 57 -5.30 1.34 9.40
N LEU A 58 -6.13 0.36 9.07
CA LEU A 58 -6.10 -0.30 7.77
C LEU A 58 -7.46 -0.16 7.10
N ALA A 59 -7.47 0.27 5.85
CA ALA A 59 -8.66 0.28 5.02
C ALA A 59 -8.66 -0.94 4.09
N THR A 60 -9.80 -1.57 3.93
CA THR A 60 -9.99 -2.72 3.04
C THR A 60 -11.35 -2.65 2.35
N THR A 61 -11.46 -3.26 1.18
CA THR A 61 -12.73 -3.51 0.49
C THR A 61 -13.35 -4.86 0.87
N GLU A 62 -12.62 -5.67 1.65
CA GLU A 62 -13.11 -6.97 2.13
C GLU A 62 -14.25 -6.80 3.14
N GLY A 63 -15.24 -7.69 3.05
CA GLY A 63 -16.30 -7.77 4.04
C GLY A 63 -15.82 -8.46 5.31
N LEU A 64 -15.80 -7.74 6.43
CA LEU A 64 -15.38 -8.30 7.74
C LEU A 64 -16.49 -9.07 8.48
N GLY A 65 -17.58 -9.42 7.77
CA GLY A 65 -18.80 -9.98 8.35
C GLY A 65 -19.53 -8.98 9.27
N PRO A 66 -20.65 -9.38 9.92
CA PRO A 66 -21.34 -8.51 10.88
C PRO A 66 -20.49 -8.32 12.15
N PRO A 67 -20.64 -7.17 12.85
CA PRO A 67 -20.01 -6.95 14.15
C PRO A 67 -20.34 -8.03 15.16
N ARG A 68 -19.37 -8.38 16.02
CA ARG A 68 -19.56 -9.39 17.06
C ARG A 68 -19.24 -8.85 18.45
N GLY A 69 -20.05 -9.23 19.43
CA GLY A 69 -19.79 -8.94 20.85
C GLY A 69 -19.73 -7.44 21.14
N GLN A 70 -18.56 -6.97 21.59
CA GLN A 70 -18.32 -5.57 22.00
C GLN A 70 -17.79 -4.69 20.85
N GLU A 71 -17.84 -5.20 19.63
CA GLU A 71 -17.40 -4.45 18.46
C GLU A 71 -18.30 -3.24 18.21
N VAL A 72 -17.66 -2.12 17.87
CA VAL A 72 -18.31 -0.84 17.60
C VAL A 72 -17.99 -0.43 16.18
N GLU A 73 -19.02 0.05 15.49
CA GLU A 73 -18.92 0.62 14.15
C GLU A 73 -19.28 2.10 14.18
N LEU A 74 -18.49 2.94 13.52
CA LEU A 74 -18.78 4.36 13.31
C LEU A 74 -18.74 4.67 11.81
N PRO A 75 -19.89 5.04 11.19
CA PRO A 75 -19.92 5.36 9.77
C PRO A 75 -19.30 6.73 9.49
N GLY A 76 -18.82 6.91 8.26
CA GLY A 76 -18.36 8.18 7.73
C GLY A 76 -18.52 8.25 6.22
N THR A 77 -18.59 9.47 5.69
CA THR A 77 -18.78 9.74 4.26
C THR A 77 -18.11 11.05 3.88
N ALA A 78 -17.52 11.14 2.68
CA ALA A 78 -17.02 12.38 2.10
C ALA A 78 -16.94 12.25 0.57
N ASP A 79 -17.47 13.23 -0.17
CA ASP A 79 -17.33 13.39 -1.63
C ASP A 79 -17.41 12.07 -2.44
N GLY A 80 -18.47 11.28 -2.21
CA GLY A 80 -18.72 10.02 -2.91
C GLY A 80 -17.96 8.79 -2.38
N LEU A 81 -17.08 8.98 -1.39
CA LEU A 81 -16.49 7.89 -0.61
C LEU A 81 -17.33 7.62 0.65
N GLU A 82 -17.60 6.35 0.90
CA GLU A 82 -18.25 5.86 2.11
C GLU A 82 -17.31 4.96 2.90
N TRP A 83 -17.36 5.02 4.22
CA TRP A 83 -16.64 4.08 5.06
C TRP A 83 -17.33 3.78 6.38
N VAL A 84 -16.87 2.71 7.01
CA VAL A 84 -17.18 2.40 8.40
C VAL A 84 -15.88 2.14 9.15
N VAL A 85 -15.72 2.75 10.31
CA VAL A 85 -14.58 2.49 11.21
C VAL A 85 -15.00 1.45 12.23
N ARG A 86 -14.30 0.32 12.25
CA ARG A 86 -14.51 -0.81 13.16
C ARG A 86 -13.35 -0.92 14.13
N PHE A 87 -13.65 -1.08 15.41
CA PHE A 87 -12.65 -1.06 16.48
C PHE A 87 -12.34 -2.46 16.98
N TYR A 88 -11.07 -2.82 16.94
CA TYR A 88 -10.57 -4.12 17.39
C TYR A 88 -9.47 -3.93 18.43
N ASP A 89 -9.51 -4.74 19.47
CA ASP A 89 -8.49 -4.83 20.52
C ASP A 89 -8.44 -6.29 21.01
N PRO A 90 -7.54 -6.66 21.94
CA PRO A 90 -7.47 -8.03 22.45
C PRO A 90 -8.73 -8.52 23.17
N VAL A 91 -9.66 -7.64 23.55
CA VAL A 91 -10.96 -8.05 24.12
C VAL A 91 -11.90 -8.52 23.00
N VAL A 92 -11.87 -7.85 21.84
CA VAL A 92 -12.67 -8.24 20.66
C VAL A 92 -12.02 -9.41 19.92
N VAL A 93 -10.69 -9.37 19.74
CA VAL A 93 -9.90 -10.37 19.00
C VAL A 93 -8.67 -10.77 19.85
N PRO A 94 -8.78 -11.82 20.70
CA PRO A 94 -7.71 -12.20 21.63
C PRO A 94 -6.35 -12.46 21.00
N ALA A 95 -6.30 -12.93 19.76
CA ALA A 95 -5.06 -13.15 19.02
C ALA A 95 -4.21 -11.89 18.86
N LEU A 96 -4.82 -10.69 18.88
CA LEU A 96 -4.09 -9.41 18.84
C LEU A 96 -3.17 -9.23 20.06
N GLY A 97 -3.56 -9.77 21.22
CA GLY A 97 -2.75 -9.69 22.44
C GLY A 97 -1.47 -10.54 22.41
N LEU A 98 -1.32 -11.42 21.41
CA LEU A 98 -0.16 -12.27 21.21
C LEU A 98 0.83 -11.71 20.19
N ILE A 99 0.50 -10.60 19.54
CA ILE A 99 1.33 -9.98 18.52
C ILE A 99 2.46 -9.23 19.23
N ASP A 100 3.67 -9.75 19.08
CA ASP A 100 4.88 -9.05 19.49
C ASP A 100 5.25 -7.95 18.49
N GLU A 101 5.33 -6.73 19.01
CA GLU A 101 5.73 -5.51 18.32
C GLU A 101 6.89 -4.83 19.03
N SER A 102 7.74 -5.58 19.77
CA SER A 102 8.92 -5.06 20.47
C SER A 102 9.84 -4.28 19.52
N ASP A 103 10.06 -4.84 18.34
CA ASP A 103 11.03 -4.39 17.33
C ASP A 103 10.43 -3.45 16.28
N GLY A 104 9.12 -3.16 16.38
CA GLY A 104 8.39 -2.31 15.47
C GLY A 104 7.00 -2.85 15.11
N PRO A 105 6.25 -2.14 14.25
CA PRO A 105 4.92 -2.54 13.83
C PRO A 105 4.89 -3.91 13.14
N ALA A 106 3.97 -4.77 13.54
CA ALA A 106 3.80 -6.11 12.97
C ALA A 106 2.57 -6.19 12.05
N SER A 107 2.55 -5.34 11.02
CA SER A 107 1.40 -5.16 10.11
C SER A 107 0.84 -6.46 9.53
N ASP A 108 1.69 -7.36 9.07
CA ASP A 108 1.26 -8.64 8.49
C ASP A 108 0.57 -9.54 9.53
N LYS A 109 1.05 -9.56 10.77
CA LYS A 109 0.45 -10.33 11.87
C LYS A 109 -0.92 -9.75 12.24
N VAL A 110 -1.05 -8.43 12.28
CA VAL A 110 -2.33 -7.75 12.57
C VAL A 110 -3.38 -8.06 11.50
N ARG A 111 -3.01 -7.97 10.22
CA ARG A 111 -3.90 -8.35 9.11
C ARG A 111 -4.31 -9.82 9.20
N GLY A 112 -3.34 -10.72 9.45
CA GLY A 112 -3.58 -12.15 9.60
C GLY A 112 -4.55 -12.47 10.75
N ALA A 113 -4.44 -11.77 11.88
CA ALA A 113 -5.35 -11.93 13.03
C ALA A 113 -6.80 -11.51 12.71
N LEU A 114 -6.98 -10.55 11.80
CA LEU A 114 -8.31 -10.11 11.32
C LEU A 114 -8.80 -10.88 10.08
N GLY A 115 -7.97 -11.77 9.52
CA GLY A 115 -8.27 -12.47 8.28
C GLY A 115 -8.31 -11.57 7.04
N ILE A 116 -7.65 -10.41 7.09
CA ILE A 116 -7.63 -9.43 6.00
C ILE A 116 -6.46 -9.72 5.07
N SER A 117 -6.75 -9.93 3.79
CA SER A 117 -5.72 -10.24 2.79
C SER A 117 -5.27 -9.04 1.97
N THR A 118 -6.16 -8.09 1.76
CA THR A 118 -6.01 -6.93 0.88
C THR A 118 -6.29 -5.65 1.64
N VAL A 119 -5.44 -4.66 1.42
CA VAL A 119 -5.56 -3.34 2.05
C VAL A 119 -5.44 -2.27 0.99
N VAL A 120 -6.31 -1.26 1.09
CA VAL A 120 -6.23 -0.02 0.33
C VAL A 120 -5.10 0.85 0.89
N TYR A 121 -4.96 0.88 2.21
CA TYR A 121 -3.80 1.45 2.90
C TYR A 121 -3.66 0.83 4.29
N HIS A 122 -2.45 0.90 4.86
CA HIS A 122 -2.18 0.54 6.24
C HIS A 122 -1.26 1.59 6.86
N VAL A 123 -1.80 2.35 7.81
CA VAL A 123 -1.07 3.36 8.58
C VAL A 123 -0.89 2.85 10.00
N VAL A 124 0.30 3.07 10.57
CA VAL A 124 0.58 2.74 11.97
C VAL A 124 0.94 4.00 12.73
N THR A 125 0.24 4.23 13.83
CA THR A 125 0.50 5.32 14.76
C THR A 125 1.08 4.72 16.04
N GLN A 126 2.31 5.12 16.38
CA GLN A 126 2.99 4.67 17.59
C GLN A 126 2.38 5.35 18.83
N PRO A 127 2.47 4.72 20.02
CA PRO A 127 2.07 5.35 21.27
C PRO A 127 2.72 6.74 21.43
N GLY A 128 1.92 7.74 21.77
CA GLY A 128 2.38 9.14 21.91
C GLY A 128 2.39 9.95 20.61
N SER A 129 2.18 9.34 19.44
CA SER A 129 1.88 10.09 18.21
C SER A 129 0.46 10.65 18.28
N GLY A 130 0.30 11.95 18.04
CA GLY A 130 -0.99 12.62 18.18
C GLY A 130 -1.93 12.29 17.02
N LEU A 131 -3.20 11.97 17.32
CA LEU A 131 -4.30 11.82 16.35
C LEU A 131 -4.87 13.18 15.93
N SER A 132 -3.99 14.08 15.47
CA SER A 132 -4.36 15.45 15.14
C SER A 132 -4.87 15.59 13.70
N PRO A 133 -5.73 16.59 13.41
CA PRO A 133 -6.13 16.91 12.04
C PRO A 133 -4.93 17.25 11.14
N HIS A 134 -3.88 17.86 11.69
CA HIS A 134 -2.65 18.18 10.95
C HIS A 134 -1.93 16.91 10.47
N HIS A 135 -1.77 15.91 11.36
CA HIS A 135 -1.15 14.64 11.00
C HIS A 135 -2.02 13.85 10.01
N ALA A 136 -3.34 13.89 10.17
CA ALA A 136 -4.27 13.26 9.23
C ALA A 136 -4.10 13.84 7.81
N GLY A 137 -3.91 15.17 7.73
CA GLY A 137 -3.65 15.87 6.48
C GLY A 137 -2.39 15.36 5.75
N HIS A 138 -1.27 15.25 6.46
CA HIS A 138 -0.01 14.73 5.89
C HIS A 138 -0.14 13.28 5.43
N VAL A 139 -0.78 12.43 6.24
CA VAL A 139 -0.99 11.02 5.89
C VAL A 139 -1.89 10.89 4.66
N GLY A 140 -3.04 11.58 4.63
CA GLY A 140 -3.97 11.51 3.51
C GLY A 140 -3.38 11.98 2.18
N SER A 141 -2.72 13.14 2.19
CA SER A 141 -2.03 13.68 1.01
C SER A 141 -0.83 12.83 0.56
N GLY A 142 -0.07 12.29 1.51
CA GLY A 142 1.01 11.33 1.24
C GLY A 142 0.50 10.05 0.58
N LEU A 143 -0.59 9.47 1.10
CA LEU A 143 -1.23 8.28 0.52
C LEU A 143 -1.71 8.54 -0.91
N ALA A 144 -2.40 9.65 -1.16
CA ALA A 144 -2.85 10.00 -2.51
C ALA A 144 -1.68 10.16 -3.48
N SER A 145 -0.60 10.79 -3.03
CA SER A 145 0.63 10.96 -3.83
C SER A 145 1.31 9.63 -4.12
N ALA A 146 1.40 8.73 -3.14
CA ALA A 146 1.96 7.40 -3.31
C ALA A 146 1.14 6.56 -4.30
N HIS A 147 -0.19 6.55 -4.16
CA HIS A 147 -1.08 5.85 -5.09
C HIS A 147 -1.01 6.41 -6.52
N SER A 148 -0.92 7.74 -6.66
CA SER A 148 -0.72 8.40 -7.95
C SER A 148 0.62 8.01 -8.59
N ALA A 149 1.70 7.93 -7.79
CA ALA A 149 2.99 7.47 -8.25
C ALA A 149 2.94 6.01 -8.73
N ALA A 150 2.31 5.11 -7.96
CA ALA A 150 2.15 3.71 -8.34
C ALA A 150 1.35 3.55 -9.65
N ALA A 151 0.25 4.29 -9.82
CA ALA A 151 -0.53 4.28 -11.06
C ALA A 151 0.32 4.72 -12.27
N ARG A 152 1.13 5.77 -12.12
CA ARG A 152 2.03 6.26 -13.17
C ARG A 152 3.15 5.26 -13.48
N ASP A 153 3.63 4.54 -12.47
CA ASP A 153 4.64 3.51 -12.64
C ASP A 153 4.11 2.36 -13.50
N PHE A 154 2.89 1.89 -13.25
CA PHE A 154 2.27 0.85 -14.09
C PHE A 154 2.03 1.32 -15.52
N GLU A 155 1.62 2.57 -15.74
CA GLU A 155 1.54 3.12 -17.10
C GLU A 155 2.90 3.15 -17.80
N ARG A 156 3.94 3.62 -17.11
CA ARG A 156 5.29 3.64 -17.66
C ARG A 156 5.83 2.26 -17.99
N LEU A 157 5.50 1.25 -17.18
CA LEU A 157 5.84 -0.14 -17.44
C LEU A 157 5.10 -0.66 -18.66
N ARG A 158 3.79 -0.40 -18.76
CA ARG A 158 2.95 -0.80 -19.90
C ARG A 158 3.49 -0.24 -21.22
N ASP A 159 3.86 1.05 -21.23
CA ASP A 159 4.45 1.71 -22.40
C ASP A 159 5.80 1.11 -22.85
N ARG A 160 6.56 0.56 -21.90
CA ARG A 160 7.95 0.10 -22.12
C ARG A 160 8.08 -1.41 -22.30
N ALA A 161 7.15 -2.18 -21.74
CA ALA A 161 7.15 -3.64 -21.78
C ALA A 161 6.50 -4.18 -23.06
N ARG A 162 7.00 -3.77 -24.24
CA ARG A 162 6.43 -4.17 -25.53
C ARG A 162 6.32 -5.68 -25.67
N GLY A 163 5.12 -6.17 -26.00
CA GLY A 163 4.80 -7.59 -26.12
C GLY A 163 4.62 -8.33 -24.79
N ARG A 164 4.59 -7.60 -23.67
CA ARG A 164 4.45 -8.10 -22.30
C ARG A 164 3.48 -7.24 -21.48
N GLU A 165 2.67 -6.44 -22.13
CA GLU A 165 1.70 -5.52 -21.53
C GLU A 165 0.72 -6.29 -20.64
N ALA A 166 0.26 -7.47 -21.08
CA ALA A 166 -0.61 -8.34 -20.29
C ALA A 166 0.01 -8.77 -18.93
N LEU A 167 1.33 -8.95 -18.87
CA LEU A 167 2.02 -9.26 -17.60
C LEU A 167 2.10 -8.03 -16.69
N VAL A 168 2.20 -6.82 -17.26
CA VAL A 168 2.12 -5.57 -16.49
C VAL A 168 0.72 -5.39 -15.94
N ASP A 169 -0.32 -5.66 -16.74
CA ASP A 169 -1.72 -5.61 -16.29
C ASP A 169 -1.99 -6.63 -15.17
N GLU A 170 -1.45 -7.85 -15.30
CA GLU A 170 -1.51 -8.85 -14.24
C GLU A 170 -0.75 -8.40 -12.98
N MET A 171 0.40 -7.75 -13.14
CA MET A 171 1.18 -7.21 -12.03
C MET A 171 0.43 -6.08 -11.32
N GLU A 172 -0.26 -5.20 -12.06
CA GLU A 172 -1.13 -4.16 -11.50
C GLU A 172 -2.32 -4.78 -10.75
N GLY A 173 -2.97 -5.80 -11.33
CA GLY A 173 -4.03 -6.56 -10.66
C GLY A 173 -3.55 -7.22 -9.37
N ALA A 174 -2.36 -7.81 -9.37
CA ALA A 174 -1.72 -8.36 -8.18
C ALA A 174 -1.39 -7.29 -7.13
N ALA A 175 -1.07 -6.07 -7.55
CA ALA A 175 -0.91 -4.91 -6.66
C ALA A 175 -2.21 -4.54 -5.97
N VAL A 176 -3.30 -4.39 -6.74
CA VAL A 176 -4.63 -4.09 -6.22
C VAL A 176 -5.12 -5.19 -5.27
N ALA A 177 -4.85 -6.45 -5.60
CA ALA A 177 -5.21 -7.61 -4.78
C ALA A 177 -4.25 -7.90 -3.61
N GLY A 178 -3.27 -7.02 -3.31
CA GLY A 178 -2.34 -7.23 -2.19
C GLY A 178 -1.42 -8.44 -2.33
N LEU A 179 -1.28 -9.02 -3.52
CA LEU A 179 -0.51 -10.24 -3.78
C LEU A 179 0.98 -9.90 -4.00
N ALA A 180 1.67 -9.51 -2.93
CA ALA A 180 3.07 -9.04 -2.98
C ALA A 180 4.01 -10.02 -3.71
N ARG A 181 3.92 -11.32 -3.41
CA ARG A 181 4.74 -12.34 -4.07
C ARG A 181 4.44 -12.48 -5.56
N ALA A 182 3.17 -12.37 -5.96
CA ALA A 182 2.79 -12.43 -7.37
C ALA A 182 3.36 -11.23 -8.13
N GLN A 183 3.28 -10.02 -7.58
CA GLN A 183 3.90 -8.83 -8.18
C GLN A 183 5.41 -9.03 -8.43
N ILE A 184 6.12 -9.56 -7.43
CA ILE A 184 7.57 -9.82 -7.51
C ILE A 184 7.89 -10.85 -8.60
N LEU A 185 7.14 -11.96 -8.65
CA LEU A 185 7.34 -12.99 -9.68
C LEU A 185 6.99 -12.48 -11.08
N LEU A 186 5.94 -11.67 -11.22
CA LEU A 186 5.56 -11.05 -12.47
C LEU A 186 6.63 -10.06 -12.96
N ALA A 187 7.31 -9.34 -12.08
CA ALA A 187 8.46 -8.52 -12.48
C ALA A 187 9.57 -9.35 -13.16
N ARG A 188 9.88 -10.54 -12.65
CA ARG A 188 10.81 -11.49 -13.30
C ARG A 188 10.28 -11.94 -14.65
N ALA A 189 8.98 -12.23 -14.75
CA ALA A 189 8.35 -12.63 -16.02
C ALA A 189 8.40 -11.49 -17.06
N ILE A 190 8.24 -10.24 -16.64
CA ILE A 190 8.31 -9.04 -17.49
C ILE A 190 9.75 -8.80 -17.98
N ARG A 191 10.78 -9.10 -17.18
CA ARG A 191 12.21 -8.95 -17.55
C ARG A 191 13.07 -10.16 -17.08
N PRO A 192 13.02 -11.33 -17.74
CA PRO A 192 13.59 -12.59 -17.25
C PRO A 192 15.10 -12.67 -17.40
N HIS A 193 15.69 -11.85 -18.27
CA HIS A 193 17.14 -11.86 -18.54
C HIS A 193 17.85 -10.64 -17.94
N ASP A 194 17.14 -9.80 -17.18
CA ASP A 194 17.72 -8.64 -16.55
C ASP A 194 18.28 -9.02 -15.17
N ALA A 195 19.61 -8.93 -15.03
CA ALA A 195 20.30 -9.38 -13.82
C ALA A 195 19.83 -8.61 -12.57
N ALA A 196 19.65 -7.29 -12.68
CA ALA A 196 19.23 -6.46 -11.55
C ALA A 196 17.81 -6.82 -11.10
N VAL A 197 16.90 -7.07 -12.05
CA VAL A 197 15.53 -7.55 -11.73
C VAL A 197 15.59 -8.93 -11.07
N GLY A 198 16.40 -9.86 -11.60
CA GLY A 198 16.61 -11.18 -11.01
C GLY A 198 17.11 -11.12 -9.57
N GLU A 199 18.14 -10.32 -9.30
CA GLU A 199 18.71 -10.11 -7.96
C GLU A 199 17.69 -9.52 -6.98
N ALA A 200 16.93 -8.51 -7.40
CA ALA A 200 15.90 -7.87 -6.58
C ALA A 200 14.78 -8.84 -6.21
N VAL A 201 14.37 -9.69 -7.17
CA VAL A 201 13.36 -10.74 -6.97
C VAL A 201 13.88 -11.79 -5.99
N ASP A 202 15.08 -12.31 -6.23
CA ASP A 202 15.67 -13.35 -5.39
C ASP A 202 15.91 -12.84 -3.96
N ALA A 203 16.33 -11.58 -3.79
CA ALA A 203 16.45 -10.93 -2.49
C ALA A 203 15.11 -10.81 -1.75
N SER A 204 14.05 -10.43 -2.45
CA SER A 204 12.70 -10.24 -1.86
C SER A 204 11.99 -11.55 -1.51
N LEU A 205 12.41 -12.68 -2.11
CA LEU A 205 11.82 -14.00 -1.90
C LEU A 205 12.68 -14.92 -1.02
N ARG A 206 13.80 -14.43 -0.46
CA ARG A 206 14.63 -15.25 0.44
C ARG A 206 13.84 -15.70 1.68
N PRO A 207 14.10 -16.91 2.20
CA PRO A 207 13.51 -17.34 3.47
C PRO A 207 13.78 -16.30 4.58
N GLY A 208 12.71 -15.86 5.26
CA GLY A 208 12.76 -14.87 6.33
C GLY A 208 12.73 -13.40 5.87
N ALA A 209 12.76 -13.12 4.57
CA ALA A 209 12.58 -11.76 4.05
C ALA A 209 11.10 -11.34 4.01
N THR A 210 10.84 -10.07 4.29
CA THR A 210 9.53 -9.44 4.03
C THR A 210 9.49 -9.05 2.54
N PRO A 211 8.50 -9.54 1.76
CA PRO A 211 8.38 -9.17 0.35
C PRO A 211 8.20 -7.67 0.16
N ASP A 212 9.03 -7.06 -0.70
CA ASP A 212 8.96 -5.64 -1.05
C ASP A 212 8.68 -5.45 -2.56
N PRO A 213 7.41 -5.50 -2.98
CA PRO A 213 7.04 -5.35 -4.38
C PRO A 213 7.32 -3.94 -4.93
N ASP A 214 7.38 -2.91 -4.08
CA ASP A 214 7.64 -1.53 -4.50
C ASP A 214 9.11 -1.35 -4.87
N ALA A 215 10.03 -1.90 -4.07
CA ALA A 215 11.45 -1.93 -4.41
C ALA A 215 11.71 -2.70 -5.72
N VAL A 216 11.09 -3.86 -5.90
CA VAL A 216 11.22 -4.65 -7.14
C VAL A 216 10.64 -3.89 -8.34
N ARG A 217 9.48 -3.23 -8.20
CA ARG A 217 8.89 -2.42 -9.26
C ARG A 217 9.80 -1.25 -9.66
N LYS A 218 10.47 -0.61 -8.71
CA LYS A 218 11.45 0.45 -8.98
C LYS A 218 12.65 -0.07 -9.78
N VAL A 219 13.18 -1.25 -9.43
CA VAL A 219 14.26 -1.90 -10.19
C VAL A 219 13.80 -2.23 -11.61
N LEU A 220 12.58 -2.77 -11.75
CA LEU A 220 11.98 -3.09 -13.04
C LEU A 220 11.83 -1.83 -13.93
N LEU A 221 11.36 -0.71 -13.38
CA LEU A 221 11.30 0.56 -14.10
C LEU A 221 12.68 1.01 -14.59
N ASN A 222 13.69 0.95 -13.72
CA ASN A 222 15.05 1.33 -14.07
C ASN A 222 15.63 0.48 -15.20
N ALA A 223 15.32 -0.83 -15.22
CA ALA A 223 15.73 -1.75 -16.28
C ALA A 223 15.23 -1.34 -17.67
N PHE A 224 14.08 -0.66 -17.77
CA PHE A 224 13.59 -0.12 -19.04
C PHE A 224 14.13 1.26 -19.40
N THR A 225 14.73 1.99 -18.46
CA THR A 225 15.30 3.34 -18.72
C THR A 225 16.75 3.32 -19.17
N GLY A 226 17.33 2.12 -19.35
CA GLY A 226 18.75 1.85 -19.58
C GLY A 226 19.59 3.06 -20.02
N ARG A 227 20.47 3.52 -19.13
CA ARG A 227 21.75 4.07 -19.57
C ARG A 227 22.39 2.98 -20.44
N ARG A 228 22.49 3.22 -21.75
CA ARG A 228 23.60 2.64 -22.52
C ARG A 228 24.85 3.07 -21.77
N SER A 229 25.57 2.13 -21.16
CA SER A 229 26.94 2.39 -20.73
C SER A 229 27.70 2.86 -21.97
N GLU A 230 28.41 3.98 -21.87
CA GLU A 230 29.30 4.56 -22.90
C GLU A 230 30.37 3.58 -23.43
N ALA A 231 30.46 2.36 -22.91
CA ALA A 231 31.36 1.32 -23.37
C ALA A 231 30.95 0.62 -24.69
N GLU A 232 29.77 0.90 -25.25
CA GLU A 232 29.29 0.24 -26.48
C GLU A 232 29.35 1.14 -27.74
N LEU A 233 30.08 2.26 -27.67
CA LEU A 233 30.32 3.16 -28.80
C LEU A 233 31.82 3.43 -29.00
N ASP A 234 32.62 2.39 -29.21
CA ASP A 234 33.79 2.50 -30.11
C ASP A 234 34.18 1.14 -30.71
N PRO A 235 33.70 0.78 -31.93
CA PRO A 235 34.19 -0.36 -32.68
C PRO A 235 35.33 -0.02 -33.65
N LEU A 236 35.96 1.17 -33.62
CA LEU A 236 36.94 1.56 -34.65
C LEU A 236 38.13 2.36 -34.09
N GLY A 237 38.83 1.80 -33.10
CA GLY A 237 40.19 2.21 -32.76
C GLY A 237 41.20 1.77 -33.83
N GLN A 238 41.43 2.62 -34.83
CA GLN A 238 42.49 2.47 -35.83
C GLN A 238 43.88 2.48 -35.15
N GLU A 239 44.70 1.47 -35.44
CA GLU A 239 46.15 1.52 -35.15
C GLU A 239 46.87 2.46 -36.13
N PRO A 240 47.78 3.33 -35.67
CA PRO A 240 48.73 3.96 -36.57
C PRO A 240 50.00 3.11 -36.73
N ALA A 241 50.46 3.04 -37.98
CA ALA A 241 51.77 2.54 -38.41
C ALA A 241 52.91 3.47 -37.98
#